data_AF-A0A8S3GFX8-F1
#
_entry.id   AF-A0A8S3GFX8-F1
#
_cell.length_a   1.000
_cell.length_b   1.000
_cell.length_c   1.000
_cell.angle_alpha   90.00
_cell.angle_beta   90.00
_cell.angle_gamma   90.00
#
_symmetry.space_group_name_H-M   'P 1'
#
loop_
_entity.id
_entity.type
_entity.pdbx_description
1 polymer ?
#
loop_
_entity_poly.entity_id
_entity_poly.type
_entity_poly.pdbx_seq_one_letter_code
_entity_poly.pdbx_strand_id
1 'polypeptide(L)'
;ISTFRLLGTCVRTNEEPYGGCSCPAEFSGPTCSNDPCSPSPCLNGGYCVRKADNQFYCQCRNRNKGVYCEQVECFPSDATVDVLNIGKVPLSSLQIGSQVRIINEEDQVSYSPIIAFLHRELDGQALYKRVRTRSSTIELSSRHLINQR
;
A
#
# COMPACT_ATOMS: atom_id res chain seq x y z
N ILE A 1 -7.61 26.93 -18.23
CA ILE A 1 -8.47 26.93 -17.01
C ILE A 1 -7.64 26.33 -15.89
N SER A 2 -6.89 27.15 -15.16
CA SER A 2 -6.09 26.69 -14.01
C SER A 2 -6.80 27.20 -12.77
N THR A 3 -7.48 26.29 -12.07
CA THR A 3 -8.23 26.57 -10.85
C THR A 3 -7.24 26.89 -9.73
N PHE A 4 -6.90 28.17 -9.57
CA PHE A 4 -6.23 28.67 -8.37
C PHE A 4 -7.13 28.39 -7.17
N ARG A 5 -6.83 27.32 -6.42
CA ARG A 5 -7.40 27.05 -5.10
C ARG A 5 -6.88 28.10 -4.13
N LEU A 6 -7.48 29.29 -4.14
CA LEU A 6 -7.32 30.28 -3.09
C LEU A 6 -8.10 29.81 -1.87
N LEU A 7 -7.50 28.90 -1.10
CA LEU A 7 -8.08 28.41 0.15
C LEU A 7 -7.84 29.40 1.32
N GLY A 8 -7.07 30.47 1.11
CA GLY A 8 -6.72 31.45 2.13
C GLY A 8 -6.95 32.89 1.72
N THR A 9 -6.90 33.81 2.69
CA THR A 9 -7.01 35.26 2.49
C THR A 9 -5.61 35.88 2.47
N CYS A 10 -5.25 36.53 1.37
CA CYS A 10 -3.92 37.12 1.19
C CYS A 10 -3.95 38.63 1.41
N VAL A 11 -3.01 39.13 2.21
CA VAL A 11 -2.83 40.56 2.47
C VAL A 11 -1.43 40.99 2.02
N ARG A 12 -1.34 42.20 1.47
CA ARG A 12 -0.06 42.83 1.13
C ARG A 12 0.33 43.77 2.27
N THR A 13 1.60 43.74 2.66
CA THR A 13 2.17 44.61 3.69
C THR A 13 3.29 45.46 3.06
N ASN A 14 3.56 46.62 3.64
CA ASN A 14 4.62 47.52 3.15
C ASN A 14 5.98 47.26 3.83
N GLU A 15 6.07 46.25 4.68
CA GLU A 15 7.25 45.85 5.44
C GLU A 15 7.54 44.35 5.22
N GLU A 16 8.81 43.93 5.30
CA GLU A 16 9.19 42.53 5.10
C GLU A 16 8.60 41.60 6.17
N PRO A 17 8.01 40.46 5.79
CA PRO A 17 7.71 40.04 4.42
C PRO A 17 6.54 40.85 3.84
N TYR A 18 6.71 41.44 2.64
CA TYR A 18 5.79 42.38 1.93
C TYR A 18 4.38 41.83 1.59
N GLY A 19 3.98 40.74 2.23
CA GLY A 19 2.67 40.15 2.18
C GLY A 19 2.67 38.75 2.80
N GLY A 20 1.48 38.25 3.07
CA GLY A 20 1.26 36.89 3.58
C GLY A 20 -0.18 36.44 3.37
N CYS A 21 -0.40 35.14 3.31
CA CYS A 21 -1.74 34.55 3.24
C CYS A 21 -2.09 33.88 4.56
N SER A 22 -3.28 34.16 5.07
CA SER A 22 -3.90 33.38 6.15
C SER A 22 -4.49 32.12 5.56
N CYS A 23 -3.88 30.98 5.85
CA CYS A 23 -4.29 29.68 5.33
C CYS A 23 -5.30 28.98 6.25
N PRO A 24 -6.16 28.09 5.71
CA PRO A 24 -6.83 27.11 6.55
C PRO A 24 -5.80 26.26 7.29
N ALA A 25 -6.19 25.71 8.44
CA ALA A 25 -5.30 24.91 9.28
C ALA A 25 -4.58 23.78 8.51
N GLU A 26 -5.21 23.25 7.46
CA GLU A 26 -4.77 22.12 6.66
C GLU A 26 -3.71 22.44 5.59
N PHE A 27 -3.38 23.72 5.36
CA PHE A 27 -2.46 24.18 4.30
C PHE A 27 -1.44 25.17 4.83
N SER A 28 -0.29 25.26 4.17
CA SER A 28 0.78 26.19 4.58
C SER A 28 1.48 26.88 3.41
N GLY A 29 2.44 27.74 3.74
CA GLY A 29 3.26 28.48 2.79
C GLY A 29 2.71 29.88 2.46
N PRO A 30 3.54 30.72 1.82
CA PRO A 30 3.22 32.13 1.56
C PRO A 30 1.99 32.33 0.67
N THR A 31 1.60 31.31 -0.09
CA THR A 31 0.44 31.31 -1.01
C THR A 31 -0.58 30.21 -0.66
N CYS A 32 -0.51 29.60 0.52
CA CYS A 32 -1.34 28.45 0.93
C CYS A 32 -1.33 27.28 -0.07
N SER A 33 -0.20 27.09 -0.77
CA SER A 33 -0.06 26.07 -1.81
C SER A 33 0.62 24.79 -1.32
N ASN A 34 1.20 24.80 -0.12
CA ASN A 34 1.76 23.59 0.46
C ASN A 34 0.62 22.74 1.01
N ASP A 35 0.37 21.63 0.32
CA ASP A 35 -0.60 20.61 0.70
C ASP A 35 0.18 19.36 1.13
N PRO A 36 0.08 18.92 2.40
CA PRO A 36 0.79 17.73 2.88
C PRO A 36 0.35 16.44 2.18
N CYS A 37 -0.78 16.46 1.47
CA CYS A 37 -1.30 15.34 0.68
C CYS A 37 -1.00 15.44 -0.82
N SER A 38 -0.17 16.38 -1.28
CA SER A 38 0.12 16.57 -2.71
C SER A 38 1.63 16.70 -3.01
N PRO A 39 2.24 15.73 -3.71
CA PRO A 39 1.66 14.44 -4.14
C PRO A 39 1.30 13.55 -2.94
N SER A 40 0.38 12.60 -3.13
CA SER A 40 -0.10 11.75 -2.02
C SER A 40 1.07 10.98 -1.38
N PRO A 41 1.34 11.19 -0.08
CA PRO A 41 2.36 10.44 0.65
C PRO A 41 1.92 9.02 0.99
N CYS A 42 0.62 8.73 0.88
CA CYS A 42 0.07 7.42 1.20
C CYS A 42 0.23 6.45 0.03
N LEU A 43 0.80 5.28 0.32
CA LEU A 43 1.06 4.20 -0.63
C LEU A 43 -0.12 3.23 -0.74
N ASN A 44 -0.06 2.34 -1.73
CA ASN A 44 -0.98 1.20 -1.91
C ASN A 44 -2.48 1.60 -1.87
N GLY A 45 -2.81 2.73 -2.48
CA GLY A 45 -4.18 3.25 -2.53
C GLY A 45 -4.72 3.77 -1.19
N GLY A 46 -3.84 4.04 -0.22
CA GLY A 46 -4.19 4.71 1.04
C GLY A 46 -4.75 6.12 0.79
N TYR A 47 -5.72 6.52 1.60
CA TYR A 47 -6.33 7.84 1.51
C TYR A 47 -5.59 8.82 2.43
N CYS A 48 -5.07 9.92 1.86
CA CYS A 48 -4.42 10.95 2.65
C CYS A 48 -5.45 11.87 3.30
N VAL A 49 -5.40 11.94 4.63
CA VAL A 49 -6.24 12.83 5.43
C VAL A 49 -5.37 13.95 5.97
N ARG A 50 -5.68 15.19 5.56
CA ARG A 50 -5.01 16.40 6.05
C ARG A 50 -5.34 16.59 7.54
N LYS A 51 -4.39 17.18 8.27
CA LYS A 51 -4.57 17.72 9.61
C LYS A 51 -4.06 19.17 9.68
N ALA A 52 -4.45 19.85 10.75
CA ALA A 52 -3.93 21.15 11.13
C ALA A 52 -2.38 21.19 11.14
N ASP A 53 -1.81 22.39 11.01
CA ASP A 53 -0.38 22.66 11.07
C ASP A 53 0.44 21.90 10.00
N ASN A 54 -0.12 21.78 8.80
CA ASN A 54 0.52 21.09 7.66
C ASN A 54 0.85 19.61 7.96
N GLN A 55 0.08 18.98 8.84
CA GLN A 55 0.20 17.57 9.16
C GLN A 55 -0.73 16.72 8.30
N PHE A 56 -0.49 15.41 8.27
CA PHE A 56 -1.38 14.47 7.63
C PHE A 56 -1.29 13.10 8.32
N TYR A 57 -2.24 12.24 8.00
CA TYR A 57 -2.10 10.80 8.23
C TYR A 57 -2.72 10.02 7.08
N CYS A 58 -2.23 8.79 6.91
CA CYS A 58 -2.75 7.89 5.90
C CYS A 58 -3.82 6.97 6.49
N GLN A 59 -5.02 7.02 5.91
CA GLN A 59 -6.05 6.03 6.15
C GLN A 59 -5.86 4.87 5.17
N CYS A 60 -5.28 3.77 5.67
CA CYS A 60 -5.01 2.61 4.85
C CYS A 60 -6.27 1.88 4.42
N ARG A 61 -6.32 1.48 3.15
CA ARG A 61 -7.37 0.60 2.62
C ARG A 61 -6.97 -0.87 2.79
N ASN A 62 -7.96 -1.75 2.85
CA ASN A 62 -7.79 -3.20 2.97
C ASN A 62 -7.00 -3.60 4.24
N ARG A 63 -6.10 -4.59 4.14
CA ARG A 63 -5.26 -5.06 5.25
C ARG A 63 -3.91 -4.34 5.36
N ASN A 64 -3.73 -3.25 4.61
CA ASN A 64 -2.47 -2.52 4.60
C ASN A 64 -2.30 -1.75 5.93
N LYS A 65 -1.08 -1.67 6.42
CA LYS A 65 -0.72 -0.97 7.66
C LYS A 65 0.55 -0.13 7.45
N GLY A 66 1.00 0.53 8.51
CA GLY A 66 2.13 1.46 8.46
C GLY A 66 1.69 2.91 8.43
N VAL A 67 2.64 3.82 8.62
CA VAL A 67 2.37 5.26 8.67
C VAL A 67 1.95 5.78 7.29
N TYR A 68 2.48 5.18 6.23
CA TYR A 68 2.23 5.51 4.84
C TYR A 68 1.50 4.38 4.11
N CYS A 69 0.92 3.41 4.83
CA CYS A 69 0.28 2.22 4.24
C CYS A 69 1.23 1.33 3.43
N GLU A 70 2.51 1.34 3.77
CA GLU A 70 3.59 0.61 3.12
C GLU A 70 3.62 -0.89 3.49
N GLN A 71 2.98 -1.28 4.58
CA GLN A 71 2.99 -2.65 5.08
C GLN A 71 1.81 -3.44 4.50
N VAL A 72 2.05 -4.18 3.43
CA VAL A 72 1.07 -5.06 2.79
C VAL A 72 1.19 -6.50 3.30
N GLU A 73 0.12 -7.29 3.17
CA GLU A 73 0.10 -8.75 3.41
C GLU A 73 0.03 -9.48 2.06
N CYS A 74 1.14 -9.47 1.31
CA CYS A 74 1.22 -10.01 -0.04
C CYS A 74 2.45 -10.91 -0.26
N PHE A 75 2.37 -11.74 -1.30
CA PHE A 75 3.49 -12.45 -1.90
C PHE A 75 3.93 -11.71 -3.18
N PRO A 76 5.19 -11.83 -3.62
CA PRO A 76 5.62 -11.30 -4.90
C PRO A 76 4.97 -12.07 -6.04
N SER A 77 4.83 -11.42 -7.19
CA SER A 77 4.08 -11.95 -8.34
C SER A 77 4.74 -13.17 -8.99
N ASP A 78 6.05 -13.32 -8.81
CA ASP A 78 6.88 -14.45 -9.27
C ASP A 78 6.94 -15.62 -8.27
N ALA A 79 6.40 -15.47 -7.05
CA ALA A 79 6.28 -16.58 -6.12
C ALA A 79 5.48 -17.71 -6.76
N THR A 80 5.88 -18.96 -6.52
CA THR A 80 5.26 -20.13 -7.15
C THR A 80 4.37 -20.90 -6.20
N VAL A 81 3.22 -21.35 -6.68
CA VAL A 81 2.33 -22.30 -5.99
C VAL A 81 2.13 -23.55 -6.84
N ASP A 82 1.89 -24.68 -6.19
CA ASP A 82 1.60 -25.94 -6.87
C ASP A 82 0.10 -26.03 -7.22
N VAL A 83 -0.21 -26.30 -8.49
CA VAL A 83 -1.57 -26.38 -9.03
C VAL A 83 -1.85 -27.79 -9.55
N LEU A 84 -3.02 -28.33 -9.20
CA LEU A 84 -3.43 -29.68 -9.55
C LEU A 84 -3.31 -29.92 -11.07
N ASN A 85 -2.59 -30.97 -11.46
CA ASN A 85 -2.31 -31.37 -12.86
C ASN A 85 -1.50 -30.37 -13.70
N ILE A 86 -0.98 -29.29 -13.11
CA ILE A 86 -0.17 -28.28 -13.80
C ILE A 86 1.23 -28.18 -13.19
N GLY A 87 1.36 -28.39 -11.87
CA GLY A 87 2.61 -28.24 -11.14
C GLY A 87 2.82 -26.79 -10.67
N LYS A 88 4.09 -26.40 -10.50
CA LYS A 88 4.45 -25.07 -9.99
C LYS A 88 4.20 -23.98 -11.02
N VAL A 89 3.33 -23.02 -10.68
CA VAL A 89 3.02 -21.84 -11.50
C VAL A 89 3.21 -20.56 -10.69
N PRO A 90 3.59 -19.44 -11.33
CA PRO A 90 3.72 -18.16 -10.64
C PRO A 90 2.35 -17.62 -10.21
N LEU A 91 2.32 -16.88 -9.09
CA LEU A 91 1.09 -16.25 -8.59
C LEU A 91 0.48 -15.28 -9.62
N SER A 92 1.32 -14.65 -10.45
CA SER A 92 0.91 -13.75 -11.53
C SER A 92 0.00 -14.39 -12.58
N SER A 93 0.14 -15.71 -12.84
CA SER A 93 -0.65 -16.43 -13.84
C SER A 93 -1.91 -17.10 -13.29
N LEU A 94 -2.14 -17.06 -11.97
CA LEU A 94 -3.29 -17.72 -11.36
C LEU A 94 -4.61 -17.02 -11.74
N GLN A 95 -5.67 -17.82 -11.79
CA GLN A 95 -7.03 -17.37 -12.08
C GLN A 95 -8.01 -17.89 -11.03
N ILE A 96 -9.19 -17.28 -10.96
CA ILE A 96 -10.28 -17.81 -10.13
C ILE A 96 -10.62 -19.21 -10.64
N GLY A 97 -10.77 -20.16 -9.72
CA GLY A 97 -11.00 -21.58 -10.02
C GLY A 97 -9.72 -22.43 -10.14
N SER A 98 -8.53 -21.84 -10.20
CA SER A 98 -7.27 -22.61 -10.16
C SER A 98 -7.19 -23.44 -8.87
N GLN A 99 -6.95 -24.74 -9.01
CA GLN A 99 -6.90 -25.70 -7.90
C GLN A 99 -5.51 -25.71 -7.26
N VAL A 100 -5.31 -24.91 -6.21
CA VAL A 100 -4.00 -24.74 -5.56
C VAL A 100 -3.82 -25.72 -4.40
N ARG A 101 -2.59 -26.16 -4.19
CA ARG A 101 -2.21 -27.04 -3.07
C ARG A 101 -2.30 -26.27 -1.74
N ILE A 102 -3.03 -26.84 -0.78
CA ILE A 102 -3.19 -26.32 0.58
C ILE A 102 -2.73 -27.38 1.60
N ILE A 103 -2.40 -26.92 2.80
CA ILE A 103 -2.02 -27.76 3.95
C ILE A 103 -2.97 -27.40 5.10
N ASN A 104 -3.63 -28.38 5.69
CA ASN A 104 -4.52 -28.17 6.82
C ASN A 104 -3.77 -28.18 8.17
N GLU A 105 -4.49 -28.04 9.28
CA GLU A 105 -3.91 -28.08 10.63
C GLU A 105 -3.32 -29.46 11.01
N GLU A 106 -3.64 -30.52 10.26
CA GLU A 106 -3.13 -31.87 10.47
C GLU A 106 -1.99 -32.23 9.52
N ASP A 107 -1.38 -31.24 8.84
CA ASP A 107 -0.36 -31.40 7.79
C ASP A 107 -0.80 -32.26 6.58
N GLN A 108 -2.10 -32.49 6.42
CA GLN A 108 -2.64 -33.17 5.27
C GLN A 108 -2.72 -32.21 4.09
N VAL A 109 -2.24 -32.70 2.96
CA VAL A 109 -2.20 -31.98 1.70
C VAL A 109 -3.52 -32.18 0.97
N SER A 110 -4.16 -31.09 0.57
CA SER A 110 -5.34 -31.12 -0.31
C SER A 110 -5.26 -30.01 -1.36
N TYR A 111 -6.25 -29.94 -2.25
CA TYR A 111 -6.35 -28.89 -3.27
C TYR A 111 -7.67 -28.15 -3.12
N SER A 112 -7.63 -26.83 -3.33
CA SER A 112 -8.82 -25.98 -3.22
C SER A 112 -8.83 -24.91 -4.32
N PRO A 113 -10.00 -24.56 -4.88
CA PRO A 113 -10.10 -23.51 -5.88
C PRO A 113 -9.87 -22.12 -5.29
N ILE A 114 -9.16 -21.26 -6.01
CA ILE A 114 -9.10 -19.83 -5.71
C ILE A 114 -10.48 -19.20 -5.97
N ILE A 115 -11.09 -18.62 -4.95
CA ILE A 115 -12.41 -17.97 -5.07
C ILE A 115 -12.32 -16.45 -5.33
N ALA A 116 -11.24 -15.82 -4.86
CA ALA A 116 -11.01 -14.39 -5.02
C ALA A 116 -9.53 -14.04 -4.76
N PHE A 117 -9.09 -12.90 -5.30
CA PHE A 117 -7.83 -12.27 -4.93
C PHE A 117 -8.14 -11.06 -4.05
N LEU A 118 -7.74 -11.10 -2.78
CA LEU A 118 -7.96 -9.98 -1.85
C LEU A 118 -7.15 -8.74 -2.23
N HIS A 119 -6.01 -8.94 -2.89
CA HIS A 119 -5.18 -7.91 -3.47
C HIS A 119 -4.39 -8.52 -4.64
N ARG A 120 -4.34 -7.83 -5.78
CA ARG A 120 -3.57 -8.24 -6.96
C ARG A 120 -3.10 -7.00 -7.71
N GLU A 121 -1.81 -6.72 -7.59
CA GLU A 121 -1.14 -5.61 -8.26
C GLU A 121 0.19 -6.14 -8.80
N LEU A 122 0.29 -6.30 -10.12
CA LEU A 122 1.46 -6.96 -10.74
C LEU A 122 2.68 -6.03 -10.77
N ASP A 123 2.46 -4.73 -10.90
CA ASP A 123 3.49 -3.69 -10.96
C ASP A 123 3.65 -2.94 -9.63
N GLY A 124 3.07 -3.48 -8.56
CA GLY A 124 3.11 -2.88 -7.22
C GLY A 124 4.51 -2.97 -6.61
N GLN A 125 4.94 -1.90 -5.95
CA GLN A 125 6.18 -1.91 -5.18
C GLN A 125 5.90 -2.28 -3.74
N ALA A 126 6.58 -3.32 -3.24
CA ALA A 126 6.49 -3.73 -1.85
C ALA A 126 7.85 -4.17 -1.30
N LEU A 127 8.02 -4.07 0.01
CA LEU A 127 9.18 -4.58 0.72
C LEU A 127 8.93 -6.04 1.13
N TYR A 128 9.72 -6.94 0.56
CA TYR A 128 9.68 -8.36 0.87
C TYR A 128 10.81 -8.76 1.81
N LYS A 129 10.52 -9.73 2.69
CA LYS A 129 11.49 -10.45 3.50
C LYS A 129 11.68 -11.83 2.91
N ARG A 130 12.94 -12.28 2.93
CA ARG A 130 13.34 -13.59 2.45
C ARG A 130 13.58 -14.53 3.62
N VAL A 131 12.73 -15.54 3.75
CA VAL A 131 12.84 -16.60 4.75
C VAL A 131 13.49 -17.82 4.10
N ARG A 132 14.67 -18.20 4.58
CA ARG A 132 15.40 -19.37 4.08
C ARG A 132 15.15 -20.56 4.99
N THR A 133 14.72 -21.67 4.41
CA THR A 133 14.67 -22.99 5.07
C THR A 133 15.82 -23.87 4.55
N ARG A 134 15.97 -25.08 5.09
CA ARG A 134 17.01 -26.03 4.63
C ARG A 134 16.84 -26.47 3.17
N SER A 135 15.62 -26.44 2.65
CA SER A 135 15.26 -26.98 1.32
C SER A 135 14.65 -25.94 0.37
N SER A 136 14.23 -24.78 0.86
CA SER A 136 13.54 -23.77 0.06
C SER A 136 13.77 -22.36 0.58
N THR A 137 13.47 -21.37 -0.25
CA THR A 137 13.44 -19.96 0.14
C THR A 137 12.06 -19.41 -0.19
N ILE A 138 11.44 -18.74 0.79
CA ILE A 138 10.13 -18.11 0.64
C ILE A 138 10.33 -16.61 0.76
N GLU A 139 9.82 -15.86 -0.21
CA GLU A 139 9.84 -14.40 -0.20
C GLU A 139 8.42 -13.88 -0.02
N LEU A 140 8.21 -13.06 1.00
CA LEU A 140 6.89 -12.59 1.40
C LEU A 140 6.99 -11.23 2.12
N SER A 141 5.92 -10.46 2.06
CA SER A 141 5.84 -9.19 2.80
C SER A 141 6.00 -9.41 4.32
N SER A 142 6.52 -8.40 5.01
CA SER A 142 6.90 -8.49 6.43
C SER A 142 5.80 -8.92 7.40
N ARG A 143 4.53 -8.87 6.97
CA ARG A 143 3.33 -9.13 7.78
C ARG A 143 2.63 -10.41 7.38
N HIS A 144 3.07 -11.08 6.32
CA HIS A 144 2.39 -12.27 5.83
C HIS A 144 2.62 -13.44 6.81
N LEU A 145 1.53 -14.09 7.20
CA LEU A 145 1.53 -15.13 8.22
C LEU A 145 2.15 -16.41 7.64
N ILE A 146 3.15 -16.95 8.33
CA ILE A 146 3.76 -18.24 7.99
C ILE A 146 3.49 -19.20 9.13
N ASN A 147 3.05 -20.42 8.80
CA ASN A 147 3.01 -21.50 9.77
C ASN A 147 4.45 -22.01 10.02
N GLN A 148 4.92 -21.94 11.26
CA GLN A 148 6.22 -22.46 11.68
C GLN A 148 6.00 -23.74 12.49
N ARG A 149 6.22 -24.89 11.86
CA ARG A 149 6.40 -26.18 12.53
C ARG A 149 7.86 -26.60 12.42
#